data_AF-A0A5M8RJF1-F1
#
_entry.id   AF-A0A5M8RJF1-F1
#
_cell.length_a   1.000
_cell.length_b   1.000
_cell.length_c   1.000
_cell.angle_alpha   90.00
_cell.angle_beta   90.00
_cell.angle_gamma   90.00
#
_symmetry.space_group_name_H-M   'P 1'
#
loop_
_entity.id
_entity.type
_entity.pdbx_description
1 polymer ?
#
loop_
_entity_poly.entity_id
_entity_poly.type
_entity_poly.pdbx_seq_one_letter_code
_entity_poly.pdbx_strand_id
1 'polypeptide(L)'
;MYFKCDYHEETAIKLMNQLGFKRIEDNREYGSFCYLASATYKYEGLKKVVDEEGIDLDTLEQQMLVYSPSEMAMIRFGLQLFNSNIDDITIPDLMMSLDDENCQVVLSAIKFRFNIKQ
;
A
#
# COMPACT_ATOMS: atom_id res chain seq x y z
N MET A 1 -7.38 10.80 6.00
CA MET A 1 -6.54 10.27 4.90
C MET A 1 -7.37 10.32 3.62
N TYR A 2 -6.77 10.52 2.44
CA TYR A 2 -7.52 10.59 1.18
C TYR A 2 -7.79 9.19 0.63
N PHE A 3 -9.04 8.78 0.44
CA PHE A 3 -9.37 7.53 -0.27
C PHE A 3 -10.03 7.88 -1.60
N LYS A 4 -9.56 7.27 -2.69
CA LYS A 4 -10.16 7.37 -4.04
C LYS A 4 -11.67 7.14 -4.04
N CYS A 5 -12.12 6.14 -3.29
CA CYS A 5 -13.52 5.75 -3.17
C CYS A 5 -13.74 4.84 -1.95
N ASP A 6 -14.99 4.54 -1.63
CA ASP A 6 -15.37 3.65 -0.52
C ASP A 6 -14.74 2.26 -0.67
N TYR A 7 -14.65 1.74 -1.90
CA TYR A 7 -14.03 0.43 -2.16
C TYR A 7 -12.54 0.40 -1.79
N HIS A 8 -11.82 1.51 -2.01
CA HIS A 8 -10.43 1.65 -1.59
C HIS A 8 -10.32 1.58 -0.06
N GLU A 9 -11.16 2.33 0.66
CA GLU A 9 -11.18 2.34 2.14
C GLU A 9 -11.56 0.97 2.72
N GLU A 10 -12.63 0.35 2.22
CA GLU A 10 -13.05 -0.97 2.67
C GLU A 10 -11.98 -2.03 2.47
N THR A 11 -11.27 -1.97 1.34
CA THR A 11 -10.19 -2.90 1.02
C THR A 11 -9.00 -2.70 1.98
N ALA A 12 -8.63 -1.46 2.29
CA ALA A 12 -7.62 -1.17 3.30
C ALA A 12 -8.01 -1.77 4.66
N ILE A 13 -9.25 -1.55 5.10
CA ILE A 13 -9.78 -2.08 6.37
C ILE A 13 -9.73 -3.60 6.42
N LYS A 14 -10.10 -4.28 5.33
CA LYS A 14 -10.03 -5.75 5.25
C LYS A 14 -8.60 -6.26 5.44
N LEU A 15 -7.62 -5.65 4.76
CA LEU A 15 -6.21 -6.03 4.90
C LEU A 15 -5.67 -5.75 6.32
N MET A 16 -6.02 -4.60 6.92
CA MET A 16 -5.64 -4.27 8.30
C MET A 16 -6.20 -5.28 9.31
N ASN A 17 -7.47 -5.67 9.14
CA ASN A 17 -8.09 -6.66 10.00
C ASN A 17 -7.43 -8.04 9.88
N GLN A 18 -6.95 -8.43 8.69
CA GLN A 18 -6.18 -9.67 8.51
C GLN A 18 -4.83 -9.64 9.25
N LEU A 19 -4.21 -8.46 9.35
CA LEU A 19 -2.98 -8.22 10.14
C LEU A 19 -3.25 -8.05 11.64
N GLY A 20 -4.50 -8.18 12.09
CA GLY A 20 -4.86 -8.12 13.49
C GLY A 20 -5.03 -6.71 14.08
N PHE A 21 -5.16 -5.66 13.26
CA PHE A 21 -5.41 -4.30 13.76
C PHE A 21 -6.60 -3.61 13.08
N LYS A 22 -7.25 -2.67 13.78
CA LYS A 22 -8.56 -2.12 13.37
C LYS A 22 -8.46 -0.75 12.73
N ARG A 23 -7.51 0.06 13.17
CA ARG A 23 -7.33 1.43 12.68
C ARG A 23 -5.97 1.57 12.04
N ILE A 24 -5.90 2.33 10.95
CA ILE A 24 -4.65 2.58 10.25
C ILE A 24 -3.57 3.18 11.18
N GLU A 25 -3.98 3.98 12.18
CA GLU A 25 -3.06 4.57 13.14
C GLU A 25 -2.47 3.57 14.16
N ASP A 26 -3.11 2.42 14.37
CA ASP A 26 -2.67 1.41 15.33
C ASP A 26 -1.32 0.80 14.91
N ASN A 27 -1.07 0.75 13.60
CA ASN A 27 0.21 0.34 13.04
C ASN A 27 0.51 1.14 11.77
N ARG A 28 1.36 2.17 11.86
CA ARG A 28 1.64 3.05 10.71
C ARG A 28 2.40 2.36 9.58
N GLU A 29 3.19 1.34 9.88
CA GLU A 29 4.01 0.62 8.89
C GLU A 29 3.12 -0.23 8.01
N TYR A 30 2.43 -1.17 8.64
CA TYR A 30 1.45 -2.01 7.96
C TYR A 30 0.28 -1.20 7.42
N GLY A 31 -0.18 -0.18 8.15
CA GLY A 31 -1.25 0.71 7.70
C GLY A 31 -0.91 1.46 6.42
N SER A 32 0.34 1.92 6.27
CA SER A 32 0.80 2.58 5.02
C SER A 32 0.81 1.60 3.85
N PHE A 33 1.26 0.36 4.08
CA PHE A 33 1.21 -0.69 3.08
C PHE A 33 -0.24 -1.03 2.69
N CYS A 34 -1.12 -1.33 3.65
CA CYS A 34 -2.51 -1.68 3.40
C CYS A 34 -3.22 -0.61 2.57
N TYR A 35 -3.03 0.67 2.96
CA TYR A 35 -3.57 1.80 2.24
C TYR A 35 -3.08 1.87 0.79
N LEU A 36 -1.76 1.85 0.55
CA LEU A 36 -1.24 1.91 -0.81
C LEU A 36 -1.63 0.71 -1.66
N ALA A 37 -1.50 -0.50 -1.11
CA ALA A 37 -1.84 -1.73 -1.81
C ALA A 37 -3.32 -1.76 -2.20
N SER A 38 -4.21 -1.29 -1.31
CA SER A 38 -5.65 -1.25 -1.59
C SER A 38 -6.03 -0.30 -2.74
N ALA A 39 -5.23 0.72 -3.02
CA ALA A 39 -5.46 1.66 -4.13
C ALA A 39 -5.26 1.05 -5.53
N THR A 40 -4.70 -0.16 -5.60
CA THR A 40 -4.52 -0.96 -6.84
C THR A 40 -5.74 -1.81 -7.18
N TYR A 41 -6.73 -1.89 -6.28
CA TYR A 41 -7.94 -2.70 -6.45
C TYR A 41 -7.68 -4.20 -6.66
N LYS A 42 -6.52 -4.72 -6.20
CA LYS A 42 -6.13 -6.15 -6.33
C LYS A 42 -6.41 -6.99 -5.08
N TYR A 43 -7.51 -6.72 -4.38
CA TYR A 43 -7.83 -7.36 -3.10
C TYR A 43 -7.72 -8.88 -3.12
N GLU A 44 -8.20 -9.54 -4.18
CA GLU A 44 -8.21 -11.00 -4.29
C GLU A 44 -6.80 -11.64 -4.29
N GLY A 45 -5.79 -10.92 -4.79
CA GLY A 45 -4.39 -11.32 -4.68
C GLY A 45 -3.80 -10.95 -3.32
N LEU A 46 -4.04 -9.70 -2.89
CA LEU A 46 -3.49 -9.16 -1.65
C LEU A 46 -3.97 -9.90 -0.39
N LYS A 47 -5.21 -10.40 -0.36
CA LYS A 47 -5.74 -11.15 0.80
C LYS A 47 -5.01 -12.47 1.07
N LYS A 48 -4.24 -12.98 0.09
CA LYS A 48 -3.44 -14.22 0.20
C LYS A 48 -2.02 -13.93 0.66
N VAL A 49 -1.61 -12.66 0.61
CA VAL A 49 -0.28 -12.18 0.95
C VAL A 49 -0.22 -11.74 2.41
N VAL A 50 -1.38 -11.46 3.00
CA VAL A 50 -1.49 -10.76 4.27
C VAL A 50 -2.23 -11.64 5.28
N ASP A 51 -1.62 -11.86 6.45
CA ASP A 51 -2.17 -12.61 7.57
C ASP A 51 -1.69 -12.06 8.92
N GLU A 52 -1.99 -12.77 10.02
CA GLU A 52 -1.61 -12.36 11.37
C GLU A 52 -0.09 -12.40 11.62
N GLU A 53 0.68 -13.12 10.79
CA GLU A 53 2.14 -13.20 10.88
C GLU A 53 2.83 -12.07 10.09
N GLY A 54 2.14 -11.50 9.09
CA GLY A 54 2.56 -10.28 8.40
C GLY A 54 2.26 -10.26 6.91
N ILE A 55 3.29 -9.95 6.12
CA ILE A 55 3.23 -9.88 4.65
C ILE A 55 4.16 -10.95 4.08
N ASP A 56 3.59 -11.92 3.36
CA ASP A 56 4.33 -12.93 2.59
C ASP A 56 4.85 -12.33 1.28
N LEU A 57 6.13 -11.94 1.31
CA LEU A 57 6.81 -11.31 0.16
C LEU A 57 6.94 -12.25 -1.04
N ASP A 58 7.11 -13.55 -0.82
CA ASP A 58 7.28 -14.53 -1.90
C ASP A 58 5.95 -14.68 -2.67
N THR A 59 4.84 -14.82 -1.95
CA THR A 59 3.51 -14.86 -2.57
C THR A 59 3.18 -13.52 -3.25
N LEU A 60 3.58 -12.39 -2.65
CA LEU A 60 3.34 -11.07 -3.22
C LEU A 60 4.04 -10.89 -4.57
N GLU A 61 5.31 -11.30 -4.68
CA GLU A 61 6.06 -11.25 -5.93
C GLU A 61 5.35 -12.04 -7.04
N GLN A 62 4.85 -13.24 -6.71
CA GLN A 62 4.07 -14.06 -7.66
C GLN A 62 2.75 -13.38 -8.07
N GLN A 63 2.03 -12.76 -7.14
CA GLN A 63 0.79 -12.05 -7.47
C GLN A 63 1.04 -10.83 -8.37
N MET A 64 2.16 -10.13 -8.18
CA MET A 64 2.47 -8.90 -8.93
C MET A 64 2.83 -9.15 -10.40
N LEU A 65 3.17 -10.38 -10.81
CA LEU A 65 3.53 -10.71 -12.21
C LEU A 65 2.42 -10.38 -13.23
N VAL A 66 1.17 -10.30 -12.80
CA VAL A 66 0.01 -9.98 -13.66
C VAL A 66 -0.50 -8.55 -13.47
N TYR A 67 0.15 -7.75 -12.63
CA TYR A 67 -0.25 -6.37 -12.38
C TYR A 67 0.40 -5.44 -13.41
N SER A 68 -0.22 -4.28 -13.59
CA SER A 68 0.38 -3.23 -14.41
C SER A 68 1.63 -2.65 -13.73
N PRO A 69 2.55 -2.03 -14.50
CA PRO A 69 3.76 -1.42 -13.93
C PRO A 69 3.45 -0.40 -12.81
N SER A 70 2.43 0.43 -12.99
CA SER A 70 2.02 1.43 -12.00
C SER A 70 1.50 0.79 -10.70
N GLU A 71 0.69 -0.28 -10.81
CA GLU A 71 0.21 -1.04 -9.64
C GLU A 71 1.37 -1.71 -8.88
N MET A 72 2.29 -2.34 -9.61
CA MET A 72 3.50 -2.92 -9.01
C MET A 72 4.34 -1.87 -8.30
N ALA A 73 4.55 -0.70 -8.93
CA ALA A 73 5.31 0.39 -8.35
C ALA A 73 4.69 0.92 -7.05
N MET A 74 3.36 1.05 -6.99
CA MET A 74 2.65 1.45 -5.77
C MET A 74 2.78 0.43 -4.64
N ILE A 75 2.66 -0.86 -4.93
CA ILE A 75 2.79 -1.92 -3.93
C ILE A 75 4.22 -1.98 -3.39
N ARG A 76 5.22 -1.97 -4.28
CA ARG A 76 6.64 -1.96 -3.89
C ARG A 76 6.99 -0.72 -3.08
N PHE A 77 6.47 0.44 -3.44
CA PHE A 77 6.63 1.64 -2.63
C PHE A 77 5.93 1.52 -1.25
N GLY A 78 4.77 0.87 -1.19
CA GLY A 78 4.12 0.51 0.08
C GLY A 78 4.99 -0.39 0.95
N LEU A 79 5.67 -1.38 0.36
CA LEU A 79 6.65 -2.20 1.05
C LEU A 79 7.85 -1.38 1.54
N GLN A 80 8.33 -0.41 0.76
CA GLN A 80 9.41 0.50 1.19
C GLN A 80 8.99 1.42 2.35
N LEU A 81 7.72 1.85 2.41
CA LEU A 81 7.20 2.59 3.57
C LEU A 81 7.08 1.70 4.82
N PHE A 82 6.73 0.43 4.64
CA PHE A 82 6.69 -0.58 5.70
C PHE A 82 8.10 -0.92 6.21
N ASN A 83 9.01 -1.23 5.29
CA ASN A 83 10.38 -1.64 5.55
C ASN A 83 11.31 -0.92 4.58
N SER A 84 11.98 0.12 5.10
CA SER A 84 12.77 1.09 4.33
C SER A 84 13.97 0.52 3.56
N ASN A 85 14.21 -0.79 3.63
CA ASN A 85 15.32 -1.48 2.96
C ASN A 85 14.88 -2.47 1.87
N ILE A 86 13.59 -2.55 1.52
CA ILE A 86 13.11 -3.50 0.50
C ILE A 86 13.45 -3.04 -0.92
N ASP A 87 13.42 -1.73 -1.18
CA ASP A 87 13.62 -1.17 -2.52
C ASP A 87 14.21 0.24 -2.48
N ASP A 88 14.78 0.67 -3.61
CA ASP A 88 15.29 2.02 -3.85
C ASP A 88 14.39 2.79 -4.83
N ILE A 89 13.07 2.75 -4.60
CA ILE A 89 12.11 3.50 -5.42
C ILE A 89 12.17 4.96 -4.99
N THR A 90 12.57 5.83 -5.91
CA THR A 90 12.55 7.27 -5.69
C THR A 90 11.14 7.83 -5.89
N ILE A 91 10.78 8.85 -5.10
CA ILE A 91 9.49 9.53 -5.25
C ILE A 91 9.32 10.12 -6.66
N PRO A 92 10.31 10.79 -7.27
CA PRO A 92 10.17 11.31 -8.64
C PRO A 92 9.83 10.21 -9.65
N ASP A 93 10.57 9.09 -9.63
CA ASP A 93 10.37 8.00 -10.59
C ASP A 93 8.98 7.37 -10.45
N LEU A 94 8.53 7.18 -9.21
CA LEU A 94 7.19 6.71 -8.93
C LEU A 94 6.13 7.67 -9.48
N MET A 95 6.20 8.96 -9.12
CA MET A 95 5.17 9.94 -9.48
C MET A 95 5.04 10.16 -10.99
N MET A 96 6.13 10.08 -11.76
CA MET A 96 6.05 10.22 -13.23
C MET A 96 5.28 9.07 -13.90
N SER A 97 5.13 7.93 -13.22
CA SER A 97 4.45 6.74 -13.75
C SER A 97 2.98 6.63 -13.37
N LEU A 98 2.47 7.58 -12.57
CA LEU A 98 1.14 7.55 -11.97
C LEU A 98 0.24 8.65 -12.52
N ASP A 99 -1.06 8.38 -12.53
CA ASP A 99 -2.06 9.43 -12.71
C ASP A 99 -2.19 10.32 -11.46
N ASP A 100 -2.89 11.45 -11.60
CA ASP A 100 -3.06 12.44 -10.52
C ASP A 100 -3.70 11.85 -9.25
N GLU A 101 -4.65 10.93 -9.42
CA GLU A 101 -5.36 10.30 -8.31
C GLU A 101 -4.42 9.38 -7.51
N ASN A 102 -3.63 8.58 -8.21
CA ASN A 102 -2.60 7.73 -7.63
C ASN A 102 -1.48 8.56 -6.97
N CYS A 103 -1.08 9.68 -7.56
CA CYS A 103 -0.13 10.61 -6.94
C CYS A 103 -0.65 11.14 -5.60
N GLN A 104 -1.93 11.49 -5.51
CA GLN A 104 -2.55 11.95 -4.25
C GLN A 104 -2.57 10.87 -3.17
N VAL A 105 -2.81 9.61 -3.55
CA VAL A 105 -2.72 8.47 -2.64
C VAL A 105 -1.29 8.31 -2.13
N VAL A 106 -0.29 8.30 -3.00
CA VAL A 106 1.11 8.15 -2.59
C VAL A 106 1.55 9.29 -1.66
N LEU A 107 1.21 10.54 -1.98
CA LEU A 107 1.49 11.68 -1.12
C LEU A 107 0.81 11.55 0.25
N SER A 108 -0.44 11.08 0.29
CA SER A 108 -1.17 10.85 1.54
C SER A 108 -0.53 9.75 2.38
N ALA A 109 -0.04 8.67 1.75
CA ALA A 109 0.67 7.58 2.43
C ALA A 109 1.98 8.07 3.06
N ILE A 110 2.77 8.86 2.32
CA ILE A 110 4.03 9.45 2.82
C ILE A 110 3.75 10.35 4.03
N LYS A 111 2.79 11.29 3.89
CA LYS A 111 2.42 12.20 4.99
C LYS A 111 1.98 11.43 6.22
N PHE A 112 1.21 10.36 6.03
CA PHE A 112 0.75 9.51 7.11
C PHE A 112 1.90 8.76 7.80
N ARG A 113 2.74 8.06 7.02
CA ARG A 113 3.87 7.27 7.54
C ARG A 113 4.79 8.12 8.41
N PHE A 114 5.12 9.32 7.93
CA PHE A 114 6.08 10.23 8.58
C PHE A 114 5.41 11.30 9.46
N ASN A 115 4.10 11.22 9.69
CA ASN A 115 3.35 12.13 10.56
C ASN A 115 3.52 13.62 10.18
N ILE A 116 3.55 13.91 8.89
CA ILE A 116 3.65 15.27 8.34
C ILE A 116 2.24 15.88 8.38
N LYS A 117 2.09 17.04 9.02
CA LYS A 117 0.80 17.73 9.14
C LYS A 117 0.28 18.14 7.75
N GLN A 118 -1.03 17.99 7.55
CA GLN A 118 -1.73 18.35 6.31
C GLN A 118 -1.90 19.86 6.17
#